data_AF-K2RYL4-F1
#
_entry.id   AF-K2RYL4-F1
#
_cell.length_a   1.000
_cell.length_b   1.000
_cell.length_c   1.000
_cell.angle_alpha   90.00
_cell.angle_beta   90.00
_cell.angle_gamma   90.00
#
_symmetry.space_group_name_H-M   'P 1'
#
loop_
_entity.id
_entity.type
_entity.pdbx_description
1 polymer ?
#
loop_
_entity_poly.entity_id
_entity_poly.type
_entity_poly.pdbx_seq_one_letter_code
_entity_poly.pdbx_strand_id
1 'polypeptide(L)'
;MIGYSAELLYLLAHLGRYCRLTMKTGVRDLTLEATYEEQLISWKPPGGDKTLVDMSYAYRNHGLIMLYKLREGSYRPETVMERWEESIGYSRIAYSIPRSLALDSLKRLFETPIDAPCIHFHSIPLLTAGAELSQDDVKLRVSVVARFKTLYSMNRVAVNIWAIELLEELWGLRDSGTLISWLELLLSKEWTLNFA
;
A
#
# COMPACT_ATOMS: atom_id res chain seq x y z
N MET A 1 -8.79 11.31 13.70
CA MET A 1 -8.45 10.01 13.06
C MET A 1 -8.36 8.89 14.09
N ILE A 2 -7.55 9.02 15.16
CA ILE A 2 -7.29 7.94 16.14
C ILE A 2 -8.56 7.35 16.78
N GLY A 3 -9.55 8.14 17.18
CA GLY A 3 -10.81 7.58 17.73
C GLY A 3 -11.76 6.97 16.68
N TYR A 4 -11.72 7.48 15.45
CA TYR A 4 -12.64 7.09 14.36
C TYR A 4 -12.20 5.80 13.65
N SER A 5 -10.89 5.52 13.69
CA SER A 5 -10.26 4.40 12.97
C SER A 5 -9.37 3.56 13.88
N ALA A 6 -9.56 3.60 15.21
CA ALA A 6 -8.71 2.91 16.18
C ALA A 6 -8.56 1.41 15.88
N GLU A 7 -9.70 0.74 15.66
CA GLU A 7 -9.77 -0.69 15.34
C GLU A 7 -9.02 -1.01 14.04
N LEU A 8 -9.21 -0.19 13.01
CA LEU A 8 -8.50 -0.33 11.75
C LEU A 8 -6.99 -0.14 11.92
N LEU A 9 -6.55 0.89 12.66
CA LEU A 9 -5.13 1.13 12.89
C LEU A 9 -4.48 0.01 13.71
N TYR A 10 -5.20 -0.54 14.69
CA TYR A 10 -4.77 -1.72 15.43
C TYR A 10 -4.58 -2.93 14.50
N LEU A 11 -5.56 -3.19 13.64
CA LEU A 11 -5.52 -4.26 12.65
C LEU A 11 -4.33 -4.09 11.69
N LEU A 12 -4.14 -2.88 11.15
CA LEU A 12 -3.04 -2.57 10.24
C LEU A 12 -1.66 -2.68 10.91
N ALA A 13 -1.54 -2.34 12.19
CA ALA A 13 -0.29 -2.51 12.91
C ALA A 13 0.10 -4.00 13.06
N HIS A 14 -0.87 -4.87 13.32
CA HIS A 14 -0.67 -6.32 13.38
C HIS A 14 -0.32 -6.89 12.02
N LEU A 15 -1.09 -6.52 11.00
CA LEU A 15 -0.86 -6.92 9.63
C LEU A 15 0.52 -6.47 9.14
N GLY A 16 0.90 -5.21 9.36
CA GLY A 16 2.20 -4.69 8.94
C GLY A 16 3.38 -5.42 9.60
N ARG A 17 3.24 -5.82 10.88
CA ARG A 17 4.23 -6.69 11.54
C ARG A 17 4.28 -8.08 10.91
N TYR A 18 3.12 -8.68 10.65
CA TYR A 18 3.01 -9.97 9.97
C TYR A 18 3.70 -9.92 8.60
N CYS A 19 3.35 -8.97 7.73
CA CYS A 19 3.95 -8.82 6.40
C CYS A 19 5.48 -8.69 6.47
N ARG A 20 6.02 -7.89 7.39
CA ARG A 20 7.48 -7.76 7.57
C ARG A 20 8.12 -9.08 8.00
N LEU A 21 7.51 -9.79 8.95
CA LEU A 21 8.02 -11.07 9.44
C LEU A 21 8.00 -12.13 8.34
N THR A 22 6.90 -12.23 7.58
CA THR A 22 6.78 -13.13 6.45
C THR A 22 7.79 -12.81 5.37
N MET A 23 7.98 -11.54 4.99
CA MET A 23 9.01 -11.16 4.00
C MET A 23 10.43 -11.55 4.47
N LYS A 24 10.71 -11.44 5.77
CA LYS A 24 12.02 -11.80 6.33
C LYS A 24 12.25 -13.31 6.45
N THR A 25 11.21 -14.08 6.77
CA THR A 25 11.33 -15.51 7.13
C THR A 25 10.83 -16.46 6.05
N GLY A 26 10.04 -15.97 5.10
CA GLY A 26 9.30 -16.77 4.12
C GLY A 26 8.11 -17.55 4.71
N VAL A 27 7.88 -17.50 6.02
CA VAL A 27 6.84 -18.29 6.70
C VAL A 27 5.48 -17.59 6.59
N ARG A 28 4.49 -18.35 6.10
CA ARG A 28 3.13 -17.86 5.87
C ARG A 28 2.11 -18.63 6.70
N ASP A 29 1.14 -17.89 7.22
CA ASP A 29 -0.06 -18.42 7.86
C ASP A 29 -1.28 -18.00 7.02
N LEU A 30 -1.74 -18.93 6.18
CA LEU A 30 -2.83 -18.67 5.23
C LEU A 30 -4.16 -18.42 5.95
N THR A 31 -4.37 -19.05 7.11
CA THR A 31 -5.58 -18.85 7.92
C THR A 31 -5.58 -17.45 8.52
N LEU A 32 -4.44 -17.00 9.04
CA LEU A 32 -4.30 -15.64 9.55
C LEU A 32 -4.44 -14.59 8.44
N GLU A 33 -3.86 -14.83 7.25
CA GLU A 33 -4.03 -13.95 6.09
C GLU A 33 -5.49 -13.83 5.64
N ALA A 34 -6.23 -14.93 5.58
CA ALA A 34 -7.66 -14.92 5.26
C ALA A 34 -8.46 -14.16 6.31
N THR A 35 -8.12 -14.34 7.59
CA THR A 35 -8.76 -13.62 8.71
C THR A 35 -8.54 -12.10 8.59
N TYR A 36 -7.31 -11.66 8.30
CA TYR A 36 -7.02 -10.24 8.10
C TYR A 36 -7.78 -9.66 6.90
N GLU A 37 -7.83 -10.39 5.80
CA GLU A 37 -8.57 -9.97 4.62
C GLU A 37 -10.07 -9.80 4.90
N GLU A 38 -10.70 -10.79 5.54
CA GLU A 38 -12.12 -10.73 5.92
C GLU A 38 -12.41 -9.54 6.85
N GLN A 39 -11.56 -9.34 7.87
CA GLN A 39 -11.68 -8.20 8.78
C GLN A 39 -11.55 -6.87 8.05
N LEU A 40 -10.60 -6.73 7.12
CA LEU A 40 -10.44 -5.51 6.34
C LEU A 40 -11.62 -5.27 5.39
N ILE A 41 -12.12 -6.30 4.70
CA ILE A 41 -13.25 -6.18 3.76
C ILE A 41 -14.55 -5.82 4.49
N SER A 42 -14.80 -6.47 5.64
CA SER A 42 -16.00 -6.23 6.44
C SER A 42 -15.98 -4.89 7.17
N TRP A 43 -14.78 -4.33 7.42
CA TRP A 43 -14.63 -3.05 8.09
C TRP A 43 -15.19 -1.89 7.25
N LYS A 44 -16.00 -1.05 7.90
CA LYS A 44 -16.56 0.18 7.32
C LYS A 44 -16.34 1.35 8.27
N PRO A 45 -15.98 2.53 7.74
CA PRO A 45 -15.81 3.72 8.58
C PRO A 45 -17.14 4.14 9.18
N PRO A 46 -17.15 4.57 10.44
CA PRO A 46 -18.38 4.87 11.17
C PRO A 46 -19.03 6.21 10.78
N GLY A 47 -19.43 6.47 9.53
CA GLY A 47 -20.18 7.67 9.06
C GLY A 47 -19.72 9.08 9.51
N GLY A 48 -20.01 10.13 8.73
CA GLY A 48 -19.73 11.52 9.15
C GLY A 48 -18.78 12.25 8.19
N ASP A 49 -17.72 12.86 8.72
CA ASP A 49 -16.81 13.72 7.94
C ASP A 49 -16.22 12.96 6.75
N LYS A 50 -16.48 13.46 5.52
CA LYS A 50 -16.03 12.83 4.28
C LYS A 50 -14.52 12.63 4.25
N THR A 51 -13.73 13.59 4.72
CA THR A 51 -12.27 13.51 4.71
C THR A 51 -11.76 12.39 5.63
N LEU A 52 -12.41 12.17 6.78
CA LEU A 52 -12.07 11.07 7.69
C LEU A 52 -12.53 9.71 7.13
N VAL A 53 -13.69 9.66 6.49
CA VAL A 53 -14.19 8.46 5.80
C VAL A 53 -13.26 8.05 4.67
N ASP A 54 -12.92 8.98 3.79
CA ASP A 54 -12.02 8.73 2.66
C ASP A 54 -10.63 8.31 3.10
N MET A 55 -10.12 8.96 4.15
CA MET A 55 -8.84 8.61 4.71
C MET A 55 -8.84 7.19 5.32
N SER A 56 -9.92 6.82 5.99
CA SER A 56 -10.07 5.47 6.55
C SER A 56 -10.11 4.41 5.45
N TYR A 57 -10.81 4.67 4.34
CA TYR A 57 -10.81 3.77 3.20
C TYR A 57 -9.42 3.63 2.57
N ALA A 58 -8.66 4.71 2.46
CA ALA A 58 -7.28 4.66 1.97
C ALA A 58 -6.38 3.78 2.87
N TYR A 59 -6.54 3.86 4.19
CA TYR A 59 -5.84 2.98 5.13
C TYR A 59 -6.27 1.51 5.06
N ARG A 60 -7.57 1.25 4.93
CA ARG A 60 -8.09 -0.11 4.72
C ARG A 60 -7.52 -0.73 3.44
N ASN A 61 -7.53 0.05 2.36
CA ASN A 61 -6.97 -0.34 1.07
C ASN A 61 -5.45 -0.58 1.16
N HIS A 62 -4.72 0.23 1.92
CA HIS A 62 -3.30 -0.01 2.21
C HIS A 62 -3.06 -1.42 2.80
N GLY A 63 -3.84 -1.83 3.79
CA GLY A 63 -3.75 -3.18 4.35
C GLY A 63 -4.03 -4.27 3.33
N LEU A 64 -5.10 -4.12 2.54
CA LEU A 64 -5.46 -5.08 1.49
C LEU A 64 -4.37 -5.18 0.41
N ILE A 65 -3.80 -4.06 -0.03
CA ILE A 65 -2.68 -4.05 -0.97
C ILE A 65 -1.50 -4.82 -0.37
N MET A 66 -1.12 -4.57 0.88
CA MET A 66 -0.02 -5.29 1.53
C MET A 66 -0.26 -6.82 1.55
N LEU A 67 -1.47 -7.26 1.87
CA LEU A 67 -1.84 -8.69 1.87
C LEU A 67 -1.74 -9.30 0.46
N TYR A 68 -2.33 -8.65 -0.53
CA TYR A 68 -2.32 -9.17 -1.90
C TYR A 68 -0.93 -9.22 -2.50
N LYS A 69 -0.11 -8.18 -2.28
CA LYS A 69 1.28 -8.16 -2.75
C LYS A 69 2.14 -9.24 -2.08
N LEU A 70 1.91 -9.54 -0.80
CA LEU A 70 2.59 -10.64 -0.11
C LEU A 70 2.30 -12.00 -0.75
N ARG A 71 1.03 -12.21 -1.15
CA ARG A 71 0.58 -13.42 -1.84
C ARG A 71 1.19 -13.55 -3.24
N GLU A 72 1.27 -12.44 -3.98
CA GLU A 72 1.88 -12.40 -5.32
C GLU A 72 3.39 -12.67 -5.30
N GLY A 73 4.14 -12.05 -4.37
CA GLY A 73 5.59 -12.23 -4.26
C GLY A 73 6.04 -13.64 -3.86
N SER A 74 5.12 -14.43 -3.28
CA SER A 74 5.37 -15.83 -2.89
C SER A 74 5.21 -16.83 -4.04
N TYR A 75 4.75 -16.41 -5.23
CA TYR A 75 4.60 -17.29 -6.39
C TYR A 75 5.94 -17.44 -7.11
N ARG A 76 6.84 -18.27 -6.56
CA ARG A 76 7.95 -18.87 -7.30
C ARG A 76 7.57 -20.31 -7.64
N PRO A 77 6.99 -20.60 -8.82
CA PRO A 77 6.73 -21.99 -9.19
C PRO A 77 8.07 -22.67 -9.46
N GLU A 78 8.52 -23.55 -8.55
CA GLU A 78 9.70 -24.40 -8.77
C GLU A 78 9.45 -25.50 -9.80
N THR A 79 8.20 -25.75 -10.20
CA THR A 79 7.85 -26.80 -11.18
C THR A 79 6.99 -26.24 -12.31
N VAL A 80 7.56 -26.22 -13.51
CA VAL A 80 7.09 -25.51 -14.71
C VAL A 80 5.83 -26.13 -15.35
N MET A 81 5.38 -27.32 -14.97
CA MET A 81 4.58 -28.14 -15.90
C MET A 81 3.11 -28.44 -15.55
N GLU A 82 2.58 -28.04 -14.39
CA GLU A 82 1.22 -28.50 -13.97
C GLU A 82 0.14 -27.43 -13.76
N ARG A 83 0.36 -26.16 -14.14
CA ARG A 83 -0.62 -25.10 -13.76
C ARG A 83 -1.00 -24.07 -14.82
N TRP A 84 -0.75 -24.34 -16.11
CA TRP A 84 -0.85 -23.32 -17.16
C TRP A 84 -2.29 -22.89 -17.51
N GLU A 85 -3.33 -23.66 -17.19
CA GLU A 85 -4.70 -23.30 -17.58
C GLU A 85 -5.51 -22.61 -16.46
N GLU A 86 -5.28 -22.93 -15.18
CA GLU A 86 -5.93 -22.22 -14.06
C GLU A 86 -5.20 -20.92 -13.66
N SER A 87 -3.90 -20.78 -13.95
CA SER A 87 -3.10 -19.64 -13.48
C SER A 87 -3.30 -18.35 -14.29
N ILE A 88 -3.74 -18.43 -15.55
CA ILE A 88 -3.86 -17.24 -16.41
C ILE A 88 -5.08 -16.38 -16.00
N GLY A 89 -6.18 -17.01 -15.56
CA GLY A 89 -7.36 -16.31 -15.04
C GLY A 89 -7.10 -15.68 -13.67
N TYR A 90 -6.52 -16.44 -12.74
CA TYR A 90 -6.24 -15.98 -11.37
C TYR A 90 -5.15 -14.89 -11.31
N SER A 91 -4.08 -15.03 -12.09
CA SER A 91 -2.98 -14.06 -12.14
C SER A 91 -3.44 -12.68 -12.63
N ARG A 92 -4.23 -12.64 -13.72
CA ARG A 92 -4.68 -11.38 -14.32
C ARG A 92 -5.71 -10.66 -13.46
N ILE A 93 -6.54 -11.40 -12.71
CA ILE A 93 -7.46 -10.84 -11.71
C ILE A 93 -6.69 -10.37 -10.48
N ALA A 94 -5.68 -11.13 -10.01
CA ALA A 94 -4.86 -10.76 -8.85
C ALA A 94 -4.12 -9.44 -9.08
N TYR A 95 -3.45 -9.25 -10.22
CA TYR A 95 -2.82 -7.96 -10.57
C TYR A 95 -3.83 -6.80 -10.64
N SER A 96 -5.11 -7.07 -10.93
CA SER A 96 -6.13 -6.02 -11.03
C SER A 96 -6.56 -5.47 -9.67
N ILE A 97 -6.51 -6.28 -8.60
CA ILE A 97 -7.07 -5.89 -7.30
C ILE A 97 -6.20 -4.85 -6.58
N PRO A 98 -4.88 -5.07 -6.33
CA PRO A 98 -4.01 -4.05 -5.75
C PRO A 98 -4.02 -2.75 -6.54
N ARG A 99 -4.03 -2.85 -7.87
CA ARG A 99 -4.12 -1.67 -8.75
C ARG A 99 -5.43 -0.91 -8.55
N SER A 100 -6.58 -1.59 -8.53
CA SER A 100 -7.88 -0.94 -8.31
C SER A 100 -7.97 -0.26 -6.94
N LEU A 101 -7.45 -0.92 -5.90
CA LEU A 101 -7.37 -0.37 -4.54
C LEU A 101 -6.43 0.82 -4.46
N ALA A 102 -5.31 0.78 -5.17
CA ALA A 102 -4.36 1.89 -5.23
C ALA A 102 -4.99 3.11 -5.90
N LEU A 103 -5.66 2.93 -7.05
CA LEU A 103 -6.33 4.02 -7.76
C LEU A 103 -7.48 4.63 -6.94
N ASP A 104 -8.30 3.80 -6.27
CA ASP A 104 -9.33 4.29 -5.36
C ASP A 104 -8.73 5.09 -4.19
N SER A 105 -7.63 4.59 -3.60
CA SER A 105 -6.92 5.28 -2.52
C SER A 105 -6.37 6.64 -2.98
N LEU A 106 -5.69 6.69 -4.14
CA LEU A 106 -5.16 7.94 -4.68
C LEU A 106 -6.26 8.96 -4.97
N LYS A 107 -7.37 8.53 -5.56
CA LYS A 107 -8.54 9.39 -5.78
C LYS A 107 -9.00 10.04 -4.48
N ARG A 108 -9.24 9.23 -3.43
CA ARG A 108 -9.67 9.70 -2.11
C ARG A 108 -8.66 10.65 -1.46
N LEU A 109 -7.38 10.28 -1.50
CA LEU A 109 -6.29 11.08 -0.95
C LEU A 109 -6.13 12.41 -1.69
N PHE A 110 -6.41 12.47 -3.00
CA PHE A 110 -6.34 13.69 -3.80
C PHE A 110 -7.57 14.59 -3.66
N GLU A 111 -8.75 14.02 -3.40
CA GLU A 111 -9.98 14.79 -3.09
C GLU A 111 -9.92 15.47 -1.71
N THR A 112 -9.07 14.99 -0.80
CA THR A 112 -8.92 15.60 0.53
C THR A 112 -8.21 16.96 0.43
N PRO A 113 -8.81 18.04 0.96
CA PRO A 113 -8.18 19.36 1.01
C PRO A 113 -6.86 19.36 1.77
N ILE A 114 -5.93 20.22 1.39
CA ILE A 114 -4.60 20.31 2.03
C ILE A 114 -4.64 20.86 3.45
N ASP A 115 -5.68 21.60 3.80
CA ASP A 115 -5.94 22.17 5.13
C ASP A 115 -6.80 21.26 6.01
N ALA A 116 -7.19 20.07 5.50
CA ALA A 116 -7.96 19.10 6.26
C ALA A 116 -7.16 18.61 7.48
N PRO A 117 -7.78 18.47 8.67
CA PRO A 117 -7.08 18.03 9.88
C PRO A 117 -6.42 16.65 9.77
N CYS A 118 -6.87 15.81 8.84
CA CYS A 118 -6.33 14.47 8.62
C CYS A 118 -5.17 14.40 7.62
N ILE A 119 -4.79 15.51 6.98
CA ILE A 119 -3.81 15.52 5.89
C ILE A 119 -2.47 14.88 6.28
N HIS A 120 -2.01 15.08 7.51
CA HIS A 120 -0.74 14.55 8.00
C HIS A 120 -0.67 13.01 8.04
N PHE A 121 -1.81 12.33 8.02
CA PHE A 121 -1.84 10.88 8.02
C PHE A 121 -1.66 10.28 6.62
N HIS A 122 -1.62 11.10 5.56
CA HIS A 122 -1.67 10.61 4.17
C HIS A 122 -0.45 9.77 3.79
N SER A 123 0.68 9.94 4.46
CA SER A 123 1.98 9.45 3.98
C SER A 123 2.03 7.94 3.73
N ILE A 124 1.50 7.12 4.65
CA ILE A 124 1.53 5.65 4.52
C ILE A 124 0.62 5.16 3.38
N PRO A 125 -0.69 5.48 3.35
CA PRO A 125 -1.55 5.02 2.25
C PRO A 125 -1.12 5.62 0.91
N LEU A 126 -0.56 6.84 0.89
CA LEU A 126 0.00 7.45 -0.32
C LEU A 126 1.21 6.68 -0.84
N LEU A 127 2.14 6.28 0.04
CA LEU A 127 3.30 5.47 -0.33
C LEU A 127 2.85 4.15 -0.95
N THR A 128 1.93 3.45 -0.28
CA THR A 128 1.50 2.11 -0.71
C THR A 128 0.72 2.16 -2.02
N ALA A 129 -0.17 3.14 -2.18
CA ALA A 129 -0.91 3.29 -3.43
C ALA A 129 -0.01 3.79 -4.57
N GLY A 130 0.90 4.73 -4.29
CA GLY A 130 1.87 5.23 -5.26
C GLY A 130 2.83 4.15 -5.78
N ALA A 131 3.17 3.17 -4.93
CA ALA A 131 4.02 2.05 -5.31
C ALA A 131 3.43 1.25 -6.47
N GLU A 132 2.10 1.11 -6.55
CA GLU A 132 1.41 0.28 -7.55
C GLU A 132 1.15 1.00 -8.90
N LEU A 133 1.71 2.20 -9.09
CA LEU A 133 1.63 2.95 -10.35
C LEU A 133 2.62 2.43 -11.40
N SER A 134 2.15 2.23 -12.63
CA SER A 134 2.97 1.80 -13.77
C SER A 134 3.56 2.99 -14.54
N GLN A 135 4.42 2.70 -15.51
CA GLN A 135 4.98 3.70 -16.43
C GLN A 135 3.91 4.54 -17.16
N ASP A 136 2.71 3.99 -17.35
CA ASP A 136 1.61 4.67 -18.03
C ASP A 136 0.94 5.74 -17.14
N ASP A 137 1.13 5.65 -15.83
CA ASP A 137 0.48 6.49 -14.83
C ASP A 137 1.27 7.80 -14.54
N VAL A 138 1.92 8.38 -15.56
CA VAL A 138 2.84 9.52 -15.42
C VAL A 138 2.24 10.67 -14.62
N LYS A 139 0.99 11.06 -14.92
CA LYS A 139 0.29 12.15 -14.22
C LYS A 139 0.04 11.84 -12.74
N LEU A 140 -0.27 10.58 -12.42
CA LEU A 140 -0.49 10.15 -11.03
C LEU A 140 0.82 10.10 -10.27
N ARG A 141 1.92 9.62 -10.88
CA ARG A 141 3.26 9.64 -10.27
C ARG A 141 3.67 11.07 -9.89
N VAL A 142 3.49 12.03 -10.80
CA VAL A 142 3.72 13.47 -10.52
C VAL A 142 2.85 13.97 -9.36
N SER A 143 1.57 13.57 -9.33
CA SER A 143 0.63 13.98 -8.27
C SER A 143 0.99 13.39 -6.91
N VAL A 144 1.46 12.14 -6.86
CA VAL A 144 1.95 11.49 -5.64
C VAL A 144 3.16 12.25 -5.08
N VAL A 145 4.15 12.55 -5.93
CA VAL A 145 5.34 13.32 -5.54
C VAL A 145 4.95 14.72 -5.05
N ALA A 146 4.06 15.41 -5.76
CA ALA A 146 3.57 16.72 -5.34
C ALA A 146 2.88 16.65 -3.97
N ARG A 147 2.06 15.62 -3.73
CA ARG A 147 1.38 15.43 -2.45
C ARG A 147 2.36 15.17 -1.30
N PHE A 148 3.40 14.35 -1.50
CA PHE A 148 4.47 14.19 -0.48
C PHE A 148 5.23 15.50 -0.20
N LYS A 149 5.53 16.30 -1.23
CA LYS A 149 6.15 17.62 -1.07
C LYS A 149 5.27 18.57 -0.27
N THR A 150 3.95 18.54 -0.47
CA THR A 150 2.99 19.27 0.36
C THR A 150 3.03 18.79 1.81
N LEU A 151 3.04 17.48 2.06
CA LEU A 151 3.14 16.95 3.43
C LEU A 151 4.42 17.44 4.12
N TYR A 152 5.55 17.37 3.41
CA TYR A 152 6.83 17.88 3.91
C TYR A 152 6.81 19.38 4.17
N SER A 153 6.20 20.20 3.32
CA SER A 153 6.15 21.65 3.56
C SER A 153 5.33 22.01 4.81
N MET A 154 4.35 21.18 5.16
CA MET A 154 3.47 21.39 6.31
C MET A 154 4.07 20.89 7.63
N ASN A 155 4.72 19.73 7.66
CA ASN A 155 5.21 19.11 8.90
C ASN A 155 6.73 19.01 9.03
N ARG A 156 7.48 19.27 7.94
CA ARG A 156 8.96 19.17 7.85
C ARG A 156 9.53 17.79 8.22
N VAL A 157 8.71 16.73 8.20
CA VAL A 157 9.16 15.37 8.50
C VAL A 157 9.87 14.79 7.28
N ALA A 158 11.20 14.60 7.40
CA ALA A 158 12.09 14.17 6.33
C ALA A 158 11.67 12.84 5.66
N VAL A 159 10.98 11.98 6.39
CA VAL A 159 10.44 10.70 5.89
C VAL A 159 9.57 10.87 4.63
N ASN A 160 8.91 12.02 4.44
CA ASN A 160 8.11 12.29 3.25
C ASN A 160 8.99 12.45 2.01
N ILE A 161 10.23 12.90 2.17
CA ILE A 161 11.22 12.96 1.08
C ILE A 161 11.78 11.56 0.82
N TRP A 162 12.11 10.80 1.86
CA TRP A 162 12.56 9.41 1.69
C TRP A 162 11.50 8.52 1.03
N ALA A 163 10.22 8.79 1.27
CA ALA A 163 9.12 8.11 0.56
C ALA A 163 9.10 8.44 -0.94
N ILE A 164 9.46 9.67 -1.34
CA ILE A 164 9.61 10.04 -2.76
C ILE A 164 10.78 9.27 -3.36
N GLU A 165 11.95 9.31 -2.71
CA GLU A 165 13.16 8.62 -3.18
C GLU A 165 12.91 7.12 -3.38
N LEU A 166 12.25 6.48 -2.40
CA LEU A 166 11.89 5.07 -2.47
C LEU A 166 10.95 4.78 -3.65
N LEU A 167 9.96 5.65 -3.90
CA LEU A 167 9.02 5.48 -5.00
C LEU A 167 9.68 5.66 -6.37
N GLU A 168 10.53 6.68 -6.52
CA GLU A 168 11.23 6.94 -7.77
C GLU A 168 12.19 5.79 -8.14
N GLU A 169 12.92 5.25 -7.15
CA GLU A 169 13.75 4.06 -7.33
C GLU A 169 12.90 2.82 -7.66
N LEU A 170 11.81 2.61 -6.92
CA LEU A 170 10.89 1.49 -7.16
C LEU A 170 10.30 1.53 -8.58
N TRP A 171 9.86 2.71 -9.03
CA TRP A 171 9.33 2.90 -10.36
C TRP A 171 10.40 2.61 -11.42
N GLY A 172 11.62 3.13 -11.26
CA GLY A 172 12.72 2.84 -12.18
C GLY A 172 13.02 1.34 -12.30
N LEU A 173 13.06 0.62 -11.17
CA LEU A 173 13.27 -0.83 -11.15
C LEU A 173 12.13 -1.59 -11.83
N ARG A 174 10.87 -1.22 -11.57
CA ARG A 174 9.69 -1.87 -12.16
C ARG A 174 9.57 -1.60 -13.66
N ASP A 175 9.85 -0.37 -14.08
CA ASP A 175 9.83 0.04 -15.49
C ASP A 175 10.93 -0.69 -16.29
N SER A 176 12.02 -1.10 -15.64
CA SER A 176 13.05 -1.97 -16.22
C SER A 176 12.74 -3.47 -16.16
N GLY A 177 11.55 -3.86 -15.70
CA GLY A 177 11.09 -5.25 -15.61
C GLY A 177 11.41 -5.98 -14.31
N THR A 178 11.95 -5.28 -13.29
CA THR A 178 12.23 -5.90 -11.99
C THR A 178 10.95 -6.05 -11.17
N LEU A 179 10.63 -7.29 -10.79
CA LEU A 179 9.51 -7.59 -9.92
C LEU A 179 9.93 -7.45 -8.45
N ILE A 180 9.71 -6.25 -7.89
CA ILE A 180 9.99 -5.95 -6.48
C ILE A 180 8.86 -5.12 -5.86
N SER A 181 8.47 -5.43 -4.62
CA SER A 181 7.54 -4.62 -3.83
C SER A 181 8.24 -3.47 -3.10
N TRP A 182 7.51 -2.43 -2.75
CA TRP A 182 8.06 -1.32 -1.98
C TRP A 182 8.61 -1.78 -0.62
N LEU A 183 8.00 -2.81 -0.02
CA LEU A 183 8.42 -3.35 1.27
C LEU A 183 9.73 -4.16 1.14
N GLU A 184 9.88 -4.93 0.07
CA GLU A 184 11.14 -5.63 -0.23
C GLU A 184 12.27 -4.63 -0.51
N LEU A 185 12.01 -3.59 -1.29
CA LEU A 185 13.00 -2.53 -1.54
C LEU A 185 13.36 -1.78 -0.27
N LEU A 186 12.38 -1.49 0.60
CA LEU A 186 12.66 -0.86 1.89
C LEU A 186 13.55 -1.75 2.77
N LEU A 187 13.26 -3.05 2.83
CA LEU A 187 14.03 -4.02 3.62
C LEU A 187 15.45 -4.21 3.06
N SER A 188 15.63 -4.23 1.74
CA SER A 188 16.97 -4.38 1.14
C SER A 188 17.88 -3.19 1.40
N LYS A 189 17.30 -2.01 1.64
CA LYS A 189 18.03 -0.78 2.01
C LYS A 189 18.26 -0.65 3.52
N GLU A 190 17.75 -1.57 4.34
CA GLU A 190 17.74 -1.48 5.81
C GLU A 190 17.07 -0.20 6.33
N TRP A 191 16.12 0.34 5.57
CA TRP A 191 15.44 1.58 5.91
C TRP A 191 14.24 1.34 6.83
N THR A 192 13.99 2.29 7.73
CA THR A 192 12.76 2.34 8.53
C THR A 192 12.08 3.68 8.30
N LEU A 193 10.87 3.66 7.72
CA LEU A 193 10.08 4.86 7.53
C LEU A 193 9.17 5.08 8.75
N ASN A 194 9.47 6.11 9.54
CA ASN A 194 8.61 6.52 10.63
C ASN A 194 7.87 7.82 10.25
N PHE A 195 6.55 7.71 10.07
CA PHE A 195 5.67 8.81 9.69
C PHE A 195 4.99 9.49 10.89
N ALA A 196 5.39 9.13 12.11
CA ALA A 196 4.91 9.71 13.38
C ALA A 196 5.88 10.76 13.93
#